data_AF-Q82SN6-F1
#
_entry.id   AF-Q82SN6-F1
#
_cell.length_a   1.000
_cell.length_b   1.000
_cell.length_c   1.000
_cell.angle_alpha   90.00
_cell.angle_beta   90.00
_cell.angle_gamma   90.00
#
_symmetry.space_group_name_H-M   'P 1'
#
loop_
_entity.id
_entity.type
_entity.pdbx_description
1 polymer ?
#
loop_
_entity_poly.entity_id
_entity_poly.type
_entity_poly.pdbx_seq_one_letter_code
_entity_poly.pdbx_strand_id
1 'polypeptide(L)'
;MISLIFCGDYAPCRRFEAIVLERGSAILGNAAIEIKTADFSFVNLECPLTDHQVAINKSGPALRAGPQCASGIADFTVAGLANNHSLDYGVQGLIDTITACRSVGVSTVGAGINLAEAQKIHISKVKGKKLAVIAVAEHEFNQSENNGPGSAPLDPVDNYYQIREAQAKADIVIVTIHGGNEHFHYPRPGLRKLCKHYIDLGVNAVICHHPHVPGAYEIYNGRPIVYSLGNFVFDTLSMVHEWDVGYMAKLKFNEVDCTFEAIEIIPYRQSITVEGVELLRGDERDKAVSKIEALRNAVQENEVWLNEWNSFVKQRTHNYLLRQFFPFIFPGAGRLARNIPIIKLFFNRKNSLAKLNLIRCQSHREVLISVIQAESPRREL
;
A
#
# COMPACT_ATOMS: atom_id res chain seq x y z
N MET A 1 7.85 21.79 -16.77
CA MET A 1 7.50 21.19 -15.46
C MET A 1 7.29 19.69 -15.69
N ILE A 2 7.82 18.85 -14.80
CA ILE A 2 7.61 17.40 -14.81
C ILE A 2 6.45 17.08 -13.86
N SER A 3 5.52 16.25 -14.31
CA SER A 3 4.35 15.84 -13.55
C SER A 3 4.29 14.32 -13.38
N LEU A 4 4.24 13.86 -12.13
CA LEU A 4 4.15 12.44 -11.78
C LEU A 4 2.84 12.22 -11.01
N ILE A 5 1.99 11.30 -11.45
CA ILE A 5 0.71 11.02 -10.79
C ILE A 5 0.70 9.62 -10.18
N PHE A 6 0.28 9.53 -8.92
CA PHE A 6 0.15 8.28 -8.17
C PHE A 6 -1.31 8.07 -7.81
N CYS A 7 -1.84 6.90 -8.17
CA CYS A 7 -3.19 6.45 -7.89
C CYS A 7 -3.19 5.37 -6.81
N GLY A 8 -4.31 5.22 -6.11
CA GLY A 8 -4.47 4.30 -5.00
C GLY A 8 -4.52 2.81 -5.39
N ASP A 9 -5.09 2.02 -4.50
CA ASP A 9 -5.10 0.56 -4.59
C ASP A 9 -6.10 0.10 -5.67
N TYR A 10 -5.61 -0.70 -6.62
CA TYR A 10 -6.34 -1.24 -7.76
C TYR A 10 -6.37 -2.76 -7.66
N ALA A 11 -7.52 -3.31 -7.28
CA ALA A 11 -7.81 -4.73 -7.26
C ALA A 11 -9.16 -4.95 -7.94
N PRO A 12 -9.20 -5.20 -9.26
CA PRO A 12 -10.42 -5.33 -10.06
C PRO A 12 -11.09 -6.70 -9.84
N CYS A 13 -11.14 -7.14 -8.59
CA CYS A 13 -11.74 -8.39 -8.17
C CYS A 13 -13.24 -8.21 -7.92
N ARG A 14 -13.94 -9.34 -7.73
CA ARG A 14 -15.38 -9.36 -7.39
C ARG A 14 -16.19 -8.62 -8.45
N ARG A 15 -17.03 -7.65 -8.07
CA ARG A 15 -17.94 -6.98 -9.00
C ARG A 15 -17.22 -6.08 -10.00
N PHE A 16 -16.02 -5.59 -9.68
CA PHE A 16 -15.24 -4.82 -10.65
C PHE A 16 -14.67 -5.67 -11.77
N GLU A 17 -14.50 -6.98 -11.58
CA GLU A 17 -13.93 -7.86 -12.62
C GLU A 17 -14.76 -7.79 -13.90
N ALA A 18 -16.08 -8.01 -13.78
CA ALA A 18 -17.00 -7.92 -14.91
C ALA A 18 -16.98 -6.54 -15.59
N ILE A 19 -16.91 -5.46 -14.79
CA ILE A 19 -16.89 -4.08 -15.28
C ILE A 19 -15.61 -3.81 -16.09
N VAL A 20 -14.45 -4.26 -15.61
CA VAL A 20 -13.19 -4.10 -16.35
C VAL A 20 -13.20 -4.94 -17.62
N LEU A 21 -13.72 -6.16 -17.60
CA LEU A 21 -13.81 -7.00 -18.79
C LEU A 21 -14.68 -6.37 -19.88
N GLU A 22 -15.74 -5.64 -19.49
CA GLU A 22 -16.60 -4.92 -20.42
C GLU A 22 -15.98 -3.60 -20.90
N ARG A 23 -15.43 -2.80 -19.98
CA ARG A 23 -15.07 -1.39 -20.23
C ARG A 23 -13.58 -1.16 -20.52
N GLY A 24 -12.71 -2.10 -20.16
CA GLY A 24 -11.27 -1.91 -20.17
C GLY A 24 -10.86 -0.63 -19.43
N SER A 25 -10.00 0.19 -20.04
CA SER A 25 -9.52 1.43 -19.42
C SER A 25 -10.58 2.52 -19.28
N ALA A 26 -11.78 2.36 -19.85
CA ALA A 26 -12.90 3.28 -19.59
C ALA A 26 -13.42 3.20 -18.14
N ILE A 27 -12.99 2.21 -17.35
CA ILE A 27 -13.22 2.18 -15.89
C ILE A 27 -12.57 3.37 -15.15
N LEU A 28 -11.53 3.97 -15.75
CA LEU A 28 -10.85 5.15 -15.19
C LEU A 28 -11.71 6.42 -15.25
N GLY A 29 -12.83 6.38 -15.98
CA GLY A 29 -13.76 7.49 -16.11
C GLY A 29 -13.07 8.80 -16.48
N ASN A 30 -13.46 9.88 -15.81
CA ASN A 30 -12.88 11.21 -16.03
C ASN A 30 -11.48 11.40 -15.38
N ALA A 31 -11.01 10.46 -14.55
CA ALA A 31 -9.65 10.47 -14.02
C ALA A 31 -8.60 10.10 -15.09
N ALA A 32 -9.01 9.41 -16.16
CA ALA A 32 -8.14 9.02 -17.27
C ALA A 32 -7.37 10.21 -17.88
N ILE A 33 -7.97 11.41 -17.91
CA ILE A 33 -7.35 12.61 -18.47
C ILE A 33 -6.11 13.01 -17.64
N GLU A 34 -6.21 12.99 -16.31
CA GLU A 34 -5.09 13.32 -15.41
C GLU A 34 -3.96 12.30 -15.52
N ILE A 35 -4.31 11.02 -15.70
CA ILE A 35 -3.37 9.90 -15.84
C ILE A 35 -2.61 9.98 -17.16
N LYS A 36 -3.31 10.21 -18.28
CA LYS A 36 -2.72 10.26 -19.63
C LYS A 36 -1.87 11.50 -19.88
N THR A 37 -2.21 12.61 -19.23
CA THR A 37 -1.51 13.88 -19.43
C THR A 37 -0.30 14.07 -18.51
N ALA A 38 -0.16 13.23 -17.48
CA ALA A 38 1.04 13.20 -16.65
C ALA A 38 2.22 12.60 -17.41
N ASP A 39 3.45 13.03 -17.08
CA ASP A 39 4.67 12.50 -17.69
C ASP A 39 5.00 11.08 -17.20
N PHE A 40 4.44 10.70 -16.06
CA PHE A 40 4.52 9.37 -15.47
C PHE A 40 3.27 9.12 -14.63
N SER A 41 2.74 7.90 -14.70
CA SER A 41 1.58 7.47 -13.92
C SER A 41 1.80 6.10 -13.27
N PHE A 42 1.44 6.00 -12.00
CA PHE A 42 1.59 4.80 -11.18
C PHE A 42 0.27 4.39 -10.52
N VAL A 43 0.01 3.08 -10.47
CA VAL A 43 -1.11 2.49 -9.71
C VAL A 43 -0.62 1.27 -8.93
N ASN A 44 -1.10 1.07 -7.70
CA ASN A 44 -0.79 -0.14 -6.93
C ASN A 44 -1.75 -1.28 -7.34
N LEU A 45 -1.28 -2.27 -8.11
CA LEU A 45 -2.08 -3.42 -8.53
C LEU A 45 -2.05 -4.49 -7.41
N GLU A 46 -3.12 -4.52 -6.62
CA GLU A 46 -3.23 -5.25 -5.36
C GLU A 46 -4.06 -6.53 -5.46
N CYS A 47 -4.07 -7.15 -6.63
CA CYS A 47 -4.43 -8.55 -6.75
C CYS A 47 -3.75 -9.20 -7.96
N PRO A 48 -3.46 -10.51 -7.90
CA PRO A 48 -3.04 -11.26 -9.05
C PRO A 48 -4.08 -11.24 -10.17
N LEU A 49 -3.61 -11.04 -11.40
CA LEU A 49 -4.38 -11.15 -12.62
C LEU A 49 -4.12 -12.53 -13.23
N THR A 50 -4.90 -13.52 -12.82
CA THR A 50 -4.66 -14.94 -13.10
C THR A 50 -5.93 -15.78 -13.12
N ASP A 51 -5.92 -16.80 -13.98
CA ASP A 51 -6.91 -17.87 -13.99
C ASP A 51 -6.49 -19.07 -13.12
N HIS A 52 -5.30 -19.04 -12.52
CA HIS A 52 -4.85 -20.03 -11.56
C HIS A 52 -5.80 -20.05 -10.35
N GLN A 53 -6.28 -21.24 -9.98
CA GLN A 53 -7.35 -21.39 -8.98
C GLN A 53 -6.83 -21.75 -7.58
N VAL A 54 -5.54 -22.06 -7.43
CA VAL A 54 -4.98 -22.52 -6.16
C VAL A 54 -4.40 -21.33 -5.41
N ALA A 55 -5.11 -20.89 -4.38
CA ALA A 55 -4.63 -19.86 -3.47
C ALA A 55 -3.61 -20.42 -2.47
N ILE A 56 -2.69 -19.57 -2.02
CA ILE A 56 -1.76 -19.89 -0.93
C ILE A 56 -2.48 -19.97 0.42
N ASN A 57 -1.85 -20.64 1.39
CA ASN A 57 -2.34 -20.63 2.76
C ASN A 57 -1.90 -19.33 3.46
N LYS A 58 -2.81 -18.35 3.58
CA LYS A 58 -2.55 -17.06 4.23
C LYS A 58 -3.68 -16.67 5.19
N SER A 59 -3.38 -15.73 6.09
CA SER A 59 -4.42 -14.99 6.80
C SER A 59 -5.00 -13.89 5.91
N GLY A 60 -6.31 -13.66 5.99
CA GLY A 60 -7.02 -12.68 5.17
C GLY A 60 -7.58 -13.27 3.87
N PRO A 61 -8.26 -12.46 3.04
CA PRO A 61 -8.80 -12.93 1.77
C PRO A 61 -7.67 -13.21 0.76
N ALA A 62 -7.89 -14.22 -0.09
CA ALA A 62 -7.15 -14.40 -1.33
C ALA A 62 -7.89 -13.67 -2.45
N LEU A 63 -7.27 -12.65 -3.04
CA LEU A 63 -7.86 -11.83 -4.11
C LEU A 63 -7.32 -12.26 -5.47
N ARG A 64 -8.16 -12.24 -6.50
CA ARG A 64 -7.74 -12.34 -7.90
C ARG A 64 -8.75 -11.68 -8.82
N ALA A 65 -8.32 -11.43 -10.05
CA ALA A 65 -9.16 -11.17 -11.21
C ALA A 65 -8.57 -11.89 -12.43
N GLY A 66 -9.31 -12.04 -13.52
CA GLY A 66 -8.80 -12.61 -14.75
C GLY A 66 -7.66 -11.79 -15.38
N PRO A 67 -6.72 -12.41 -16.13
CA PRO A 67 -5.60 -11.71 -16.78
C PRO A 67 -6.04 -10.54 -17.67
N GLN A 68 -7.20 -10.66 -18.32
CA GLN A 68 -7.77 -9.64 -19.19
C GLN A 68 -8.09 -8.33 -18.46
N CYS A 69 -8.23 -8.34 -17.13
CA CYS A 69 -8.43 -7.12 -16.34
C CYS A 69 -7.23 -6.17 -16.37
N ALA A 70 -6.07 -6.59 -16.91
CA ALA A 70 -4.97 -5.68 -17.20
C ALA A 70 -5.38 -4.55 -18.16
N SER A 71 -6.41 -4.75 -18.99
CA SER A 71 -6.95 -3.70 -19.88
C SER A 71 -7.44 -2.47 -19.11
N GLY A 72 -7.88 -2.62 -17.85
CA GLY A 72 -8.31 -1.53 -16.99
C GLY A 72 -7.20 -0.56 -16.57
N ILE A 73 -5.94 -0.99 -16.66
CA ILE A 73 -4.77 -0.16 -16.30
C ILE A 73 -3.90 0.21 -17.53
N ALA A 74 -4.37 -0.04 -18.75
CA ALA A 74 -3.59 0.17 -19.98
C ALA A 74 -3.13 1.63 -20.19
N ASP A 75 -3.74 2.60 -19.50
CA ASP A 75 -3.39 4.01 -19.57
C ASP A 75 -2.29 4.43 -18.55
N PHE A 76 -1.83 3.50 -17.70
CA PHE A 76 -0.76 3.75 -16.73
C PHE A 76 0.63 3.49 -17.30
N THR A 77 1.66 4.14 -16.74
CA THR A 77 3.05 3.86 -17.08
C THR A 77 3.56 2.61 -16.34
N VAL A 78 3.25 2.53 -15.03
CA VAL A 78 3.75 1.48 -14.14
C VAL A 78 2.66 0.98 -13.19
N ALA A 79 2.59 -0.33 -13.02
CA ALA A 79 1.86 -0.99 -11.95
C ALA A 79 2.84 -1.43 -10.83
N GLY A 80 2.57 -1.01 -9.60
CA GLY A 80 3.24 -1.52 -8.41
C GLY A 80 2.68 -2.87 -8.00
N LEU A 81 3.56 -3.84 -7.79
CA LEU A 81 3.25 -5.19 -7.30
C LEU A 81 3.83 -5.46 -5.90
N ALA A 82 4.57 -4.51 -5.32
CA ALA A 82 4.97 -4.65 -3.93
C ALA A 82 3.76 -4.43 -3.02
N ASN A 83 3.03 -5.49 -2.72
CA ASN A 83 1.90 -5.47 -1.79
C ASN A 83 1.67 -6.85 -1.18
N ASN A 84 0.75 -6.92 -0.23
CA ASN A 84 0.43 -8.13 0.50
C ASN A 84 -0.53 -9.08 -0.24
N HIS A 85 -0.80 -8.88 -1.53
CA HIS A 85 -1.69 -9.73 -2.33
C HIS A 85 -1.03 -10.36 -3.55
N SER A 86 0.17 -9.91 -3.95
CA SER A 86 0.79 -10.31 -5.22
C SER A 86 1.15 -11.80 -5.40
N LEU A 87 1.18 -12.58 -4.30
CA LEU A 87 1.37 -14.04 -4.33
C LEU A 87 0.14 -14.82 -3.87
N ASP A 88 -1.04 -14.19 -3.78
CA ASP A 88 -2.25 -14.85 -3.27
C ASP A 88 -2.60 -16.14 -4.00
N TYR A 89 -2.23 -16.26 -5.28
CA TYR A 89 -2.42 -17.43 -6.14
C TYR A 89 -1.09 -18.07 -6.58
N GLY A 90 -0.07 -17.94 -5.73
CA GLY A 90 1.24 -18.54 -5.87
C GLY A 90 2.09 -17.94 -6.99
N VAL A 91 3.19 -18.63 -7.30
CA VAL A 91 4.18 -18.19 -8.30
C VAL A 91 3.55 -18.01 -9.67
N GLN A 92 2.63 -18.92 -10.05
CA GLN A 92 1.91 -18.82 -11.31
C GLN A 92 1.07 -17.54 -11.38
N GLY A 93 0.34 -17.20 -10.32
CA GLY A 93 -0.44 -15.97 -10.26
C GLY A 93 0.41 -14.71 -10.43
N LEU A 94 1.60 -14.68 -9.83
CA LEU A 94 2.55 -13.57 -10.00
C LEU A 94 3.07 -13.47 -11.45
N ILE A 95 3.47 -14.60 -12.05
CA ILE A 95 3.96 -14.65 -13.44
C ILE A 95 2.87 -14.19 -14.41
N ASP A 96 1.64 -14.67 -14.24
CA ASP A 96 0.49 -14.28 -15.06
C ASP A 96 0.22 -12.77 -14.94
N THR A 97 0.31 -12.23 -13.73
CA THR A 97 0.11 -10.79 -13.47
C THR A 97 1.15 -9.94 -14.21
N ILE A 98 2.43 -10.28 -14.08
CA ILE A 98 3.52 -9.56 -14.77
C ILE A 98 3.32 -9.65 -16.29
N THR A 99 2.90 -10.82 -16.79
CA THR A 99 2.64 -11.04 -18.22
C THR A 99 1.45 -10.23 -18.72
N ALA A 100 0.36 -10.19 -17.95
CA ALA A 100 -0.86 -9.46 -18.27
C ALA A 100 -0.60 -7.95 -18.32
N CYS A 101 0.09 -7.37 -17.34
CA CYS A 101 0.51 -5.97 -17.36
C CYS A 101 1.36 -5.66 -18.60
N ARG A 102 2.34 -6.52 -18.91
CA ARG A 102 3.19 -6.34 -20.08
C ARG A 102 2.41 -6.39 -21.40
N SER A 103 1.39 -7.25 -21.51
CA SER A 103 0.58 -7.36 -22.73
C SER A 103 -0.22 -6.10 -23.08
N VAL A 104 -0.48 -5.24 -22.09
CA VAL A 104 -1.15 -3.94 -22.29
C VAL A 104 -0.17 -2.76 -22.28
N GLY A 105 1.14 -3.03 -22.31
CA GLY A 105 2.19 -2.00 -22.35
C GLY A 105 2.56 -1.39 -21.00
N VAL A 106 2.04 -1.93 -19.89
CA VAL A 106 2.30 -1.43 -18.53
C VAL A 106 3.50 -2.15 -17.92
N SER A 107 4.50 -1.39 -17.47
CA SER A 107 5.64 -1.96 -16.75
C SER A 107 5.27 -2.31 -15.31
N THR A 108 5.97 -3.27 -14.70
CA THR A 108 5.76 -3.64 -13.29
C THR A 108 7.00 -3.36 -12.45
N VAL A 109 6.80 -3.16 -11.14
CA VAL A 109 7.87 -2.97 -10.16
C VAL A 109 7.46 -3.53 -8.79
N GLY A 110 8.43 -4.03 -8.01
CA GLY A 110 8.20 -4.40 -6.63
C GLY A 110 7.75 -5.85 -6.38
N ALA A 111 7.77 -6.71 -7.39
CA ALA A 111 7.63 -8.17 -7.22
C ALA A 111 8.35 -8.91 -8.35
N GLY A 112 8.77 -10.15 -8.10
CA GLY A 112 9.49 -10.96 -9.08
C GLY A 112 9.59 -12.43 -8.68
N ILE A 113 10.16 -13.27 -9.55
CA ILE A 113 10.29 -14.72 -9.27
C ILE A 113 11.43 -15.06 -8.30
N ASN A 114 12.22 -14.05 -7.91
CA ASN A 114 13.31 -14.11 -6.94
C ASN A 114 13.52 -12.72 -6.33
N LEU A 115 14.38 -12.61 -5.31
CA LEU A 115 14.61 -11.36 -4.58
C LEU A 115 15.22 -10.27 -5.46
N ALA A 116 16.15 -10.62 -6.35
CA ALA A 116 16.79 -9.66 -7.24
C ALA A 116 15.81 -9.03 -8.23
N GLU A 117 14.86 -9.82 -8.75
CA GLU A 117 13.77 -9.31 -9.58
C GLU A 117 12.77 -8.48 -8.79
N ALA A 118 12.40 -8.93 -7.59
CA ALA A 118 11.48 -8.19 -6.73
C ALA A 118 12.01 -6.80 -6.39
N GLN A 119 13.30 -6.70 -6.04
CA GLN A 119 13.99 -5.45 -5.70
C GLN A 119 14.44 -4.64 -6.93
N LYS A 120 14.10 -5.07 -8.16
CA LYS A 120 14.53 -4.37 -9.36
C LYS A 120 13.92 -2.97 -9.43
N ILE A 121 14.79 -1.97 -9.49
CA ILE A 121 14.42 -0.56 -9.65
C ILE A 121 13.82 -0.34 -11.04
N HIS A 122 12.63 0.25 -11.10
CA HIS A 122 12.07 0.70 -12.37
C HIS A 122 12.67 2.05 -12.76
N ILE A 123 13.15 2.20 -14.00
CA ILE A 123 13.68 3.46 -14.52
C ILE A 123 12.90 3.87 -15.77
N SER A 124 12.34 5.07 -15.74
CA SER A 124 11.63 5.71 -16.85
C SER A 124 12.30 7.04 -17.23
N LYS A 125 12.11 7.49 -18.47
CA LYS A 125 12.55 8.82 -18.93
C LYS A 125 11.37 9.77 -18.98
N VAL A 126 11.42 10.88 -18.24
CA VAL A 126 10.38 11.91 -18.16
C VAL A 126 10.98 13.26 -18.55
N LYS A 127 10.49 13.89 -19.62
CA LYS A 127 11.00 15.18 -20.14
C LYS A 127 12.54 15.29 -20.18
N GLY A 128 13.21 14.24 -20.64
CA GLY A 128 14.68 14.22 -20.73
C GLY A 128 15.40 13.75 -19.46
N LYS A 129 14.74 13.73 -18.31
CA LYS A 129 15.26 13.28 -17.00
C LYS A 129 14.97 11.81 -16.76
N LYS A 130 15.76 11.17 -15.92
CA LYS A 130 15.55 9.78 -15.47
C LYS A 130 14.82 9.78 -14.14
N LEU A 131 13.72 9.03 -14.07
CA LEU A 131 12.93 8.75 -12.89
C LEU A 131 13.18 7.32 -12.46
N ALA A 132 13.58 7.09 -11.21
CA ALA A 132 13.64 5.79 -10.58
C ALA A 132 12.46 5.60 -9.62
N VAL A 133 11.84 4.43 -9.66
CA VAL A 133 10.81 4.00 -8.72
C VAL A 133 11.25 2.71 -8.04
N ILE A 134 11.27 2.75 -6.72
CA ILE A 134 11.47 1.59 -5.83
C ILE A 134 10.11 1.31 -5.19
N ALA A 135 9.63 0.08 -5.26
CA ALA A 135 8.37 -0.33 -4.63
C ALA A 135 8.65 -1.46 -3.64
N VAL A 136 8.18 -1.29 -2.40
CA VAL A 136 8.43 -2.22 -1.27
C VAL A 136 7.18 -2.41 -0.42
N ALA A 137 7.06 -3.56 0.24
CA ALA A 137 5.91 -3.89 1.07
C ALA A 137 6.31 -4.38 2.47
N GLU A 138 5.46 -4.05 3.47
CA GLU A 138 5.56 -4.63 4.79
C GLU A 138 5.52 -6.18 4.73
N HIS A 139 6.12 -6.80 5.74
CA HIS A 139 6.33 -8.25 5.76
C HIS A 139 5.02 -9.01 6.05
N GLU A 140 4.48 -9.63 5.01
CA GLU A 140 3.33 -10.54 5.04
C GLU A 140 3.62 -11.84 4.26
N PHE A 141 2.62 -12.70 4.11
CA PHE A 141 2.70 -14.04 3.50
C PHE A 141 3.16 -14.08 2.03
N ASN A 142 3.31 -12.92 1.39
CA ASN A 142 3.50 -12.77 -0.05
C ASN A 142 4.85 -12.12 -0.42
N GLN A 143 5.74 -11.94 0.57
CA GLN A 143 7.04 -11.33 0.37
C GLN A 143 8.06 -12.32 -0.21
N SER A 144 9.00 -11.81 -1.01
CA SER A 144 10.17 -12.57 -1.46
C SER A 144 11.10 -12.88 -0.27
N GLU A 145 11.12 -14.14 0.16
CA GLU A 145 11.99 -14.67 1.23
C GLU A 145 12.97 -15.69 0.64
N ASN A 146 14.17 -15.82 1.21
CA ASN A 146 15.16 -16.85 0.83
C ASN A 146 15.44 -16.93 -0.68
N ASN A 147 15.49 -15.77 -1.34
CA ASN A 147 15.63 -15.65 -2.80
C ASN A 147 14.49 -16.27 -3.63
N GLY A 148 13.33 -16.53 -3.00
CA GLY A 148 12.12 -17.02 -3.66
C GLY A 148 11.27 -15.91 -4.28
N PRO A 149 10.16 -16.28 -4.93
CA PRO A 149 9.25 -15.34 -5.57
C PRO A 149 8.51 -14.47 -4.54
N GLY A 150 8.04 -13.30 -4.96
CA GLY A 150 7.14 -12.47 -4.17
C GLY A 150 7.40 -10.98 -4.25
N SER A 151 6.71 -10.25 -3.37
CA SER A 151 6.82 -8.80 -3.22
C SER A 151 8.17 -8.40 -2.62
N ALA A 152 8.70 -7.25 -3.05
CA ALA A 152 9.96 -6.71 -2.55
C ALA A 152 9.83 -6.32 -1.07
N PRO A 153 10.80 -6.71 -0.22
CA PRO A 153 10.72 -6.43 1.20
C PRO A 153 10.95 -4.95 1.54
N LEU A 154 10.13 -4.45 2.46
CA LEU A 154 10.43 -3.24 3.24
C LEU A 154 11.46 -3.58 4.32
N ASP A 155 12.71 -3.68 3.90
CA ASP A 155 13.88 -3.84 4.78
C ASP A 155 14.74 -2.57 4.71
N PRO A 156 14.86 -1.78 5.80
CA PRO A 156 15.60 -0.51 5.77
C PRO A 156 17.07 -0.62 5.33
N VAL A 157 17.72 -1.76 5.53
CA VAL A 157 19.12 -1.98 5.13
C VAL A 157 19.19 -2.21 3.62
N ASP A 158 18.40 -3.15 3.09
CA ASP A 158 18.36 -3.40 1.64
C ASP A 158 17.86 -2.18 0.87
N ASN A 159 16.84 -1.51 1.40
CA ASN A 159 16.26 -0.33 0.79
C ASN A 159 17.25 0.84 0.77
N TYR A 160 18.15 0.96 1.77
CA TYR A 160 19.25 1.94 1.71
C TYR A 160 20.14 1.72 0.47
N TYR A 161 20.56 0.47 0.21
CA TYR A 161 21.40 0.16 -0.94
C TYR A 161 20.65 0.36 -2.27
N GLN A 162 19.38 -0.03 -2.35
CA GLN A 162 18.53 0.23 -3.51
C GLN A 162 18.39 1.75 -3.78
N ILE A 163 18.21 2.57 -2.73
CA ILE A 163 18.16 4.03 -2.85
C ILE A 163 19.48 4.59 -3.39
N ARG A 164 20.63 4.11 -2.89
CA ARG A 164 21.95 4.53 -3.41
C ARG A 164 22.11 4.19 -4.89
N GLU A 165 21.72 2.98 -5.28
CA GLU A 165 21.76 2.55 -6.67
C GLU A 165 20.84 3.40 -7.56
N ALA A 166 19.62 3.70 -7.10
CA ALA A 166 18.67 4.55 -7.82
C ALA A 166 19.23 5.96 -8.03
N GLN A 167 19.82 6.57 -6.99
CA GLN A 167 20.41 7.91 -7.05
C GLN A 167 21.61 7.99 -7.99
N ALA A 168 22.35 6.90 -8.17
CA ALA A 168 23.43 6.85 -9.15
C ALA A 168 22.94 6.79 -10.60
N LYS A 169 21.66 6.42 -10.81
CA LYS A 169 21.09 6.14 -12.14
C LYS A 169 19.98 7.11 -12.56
N ALA A 170 19.42 7.90 -11.65
CA ALA A 170 18.25 8.73 -11.89
C ALA A 170 18.35 10.13 -11.26
N ASP A 171 17.66 11.10 -11.87
CA ASP A 171 17.56 12.48 -11.39
C ASP A 171 16.47 12.64 -10.31
N ILE A 172 15.40 11.82 -10.41
CA ILE A 172 14.29 11.78 -9.46
C ILE A 172 14.18 10.34 -8.95
N VAL A 173 14.16 10.14 -7.63
CA VAL A 173 13.96 8.85 -6.98
C VAL A 173 12.68 8.90 -6.14
N ILE A 174 11.76 7.97 -6.41
CA ILE A 174 10.52 7.81 -5.67
C ILE A 174 10.51 6.44 -5.01
N VAL A 175 10.08 6.38 -3.75
CA VAL A 175 9.83 5.12 -3.06
C VAL A 175 8.33 4.97 -2.83
N THR A 176 7.75 3.85 -3.26
CA THR A 176 6.39 3.46 -2.89
C THR A 176 6.44 2.39 -1.80
N ILE A 177 5.58 2.54 -0.79
CA ILE A 177 5.53 1.63 0.36
C ILE A 177 4.11 1.11 0.51
N HIS A 178 3.92 -0.19 0.37
CA HIS A 178 2.66 -0.83 0.74
C HIS A 178 2.72 -1.27 2.20
N GLY A 179 2.08 -0.50 3.09
CA GLY A 179 2.13 -0.76 4.52
C GLY A 179 1.45 0.32 5.34
N GLY A 180 1.25 0.02 6.63
CA GLY A 180 0.49 0.89 7.53
C GLY A 180 -0.61 0.12 8.24
N ASN A 181 -1.66 0.83 8.64
CA ASN A 181 -2.77 0.20 9.34
C ASN A 181 -4.07 0.44 8.59
N GLU A 182 -4.75 -0.63 8.21
CA GLU A 182 -6.08 -0.56 7.58
C GLU A 182 -7.03 0.36 8.35
N HIS A 183 -7.67 1.26 7.60
CA HIS A 183 -8.63 2.25 8.07
C HIS A 183 -8.06 3.24 9.08
N PHE A 184 -6.76 3.53 8.99
CA PHE A 184 -6.12 4.60 9.74
C PHE A 184 -5.60 5.67 8.78
N HIS A 185 -6.15 6.88 8.88
CA HIS A 185 -5.78 8.00 8.00
C HIS A 185 -4.36 8.52 8.24
N TYR A 186 -3.71 8.14 9.34
CA TYR A 186 -2.37 8.61 9.71
C TYR A 186 -1.38 7.45 9.68
N PRO A 187 -0.07 7.71 9.58
CA PRO A 187 0.93 6.66 9.73
C PRO A 187 1.09 6.23 11.18
N ARG A 188 1.38 4.95 11.41
CA ARG A 188 1.97 4.50 12.68
C ARG A 188 3.34 5.14 12.91
N PRO A 189 3.79 5.32 14.17
CA PRO A 189 5.06 5.99 14.46
C PRO A 189 6.29 5.43 13.74
N GLY A 190 6.39 4.11 13.63
CA GLY A 190 7.50 3.46 12.93
C GLY A 190 7.50 3.74 11.42
N LEU A 191 6.34 3.73 10.77
CA LEU A 191 6.22 4.01 9.33
C LEU A 191 6.55 5.47 9.03
N ARG A 192 6.00 6.42 9.81
CA ARG A 192 6.34 7.85 9.68
C ARG A 192 7.84 8.09 9.81
N LYS A 193 8.49 7.47 10.80
CA LYS A 193 9.94 7.57 11.00
C LYS A 193 10.71 7.04 9.79
N LEU A 194 10.29 5.90 9.24
CA LEU A 194 10.94 5.28 8.07
C LEU A 194 10.79 6.14 6.80
N CYS A 195 9.59 6.65 6.52
CA CYS A 195 9.37 7.52 5.35
C CYS A 195 10.22 8.79 5.42
N LYS A 196 10.30 9.43 6.59
CA LYS A 196 11.19 10.58 6.82
C LYS A 196 12.66 10.22 6.61
N HIS A 197 13.08 9.06 7.11
CA HIS A 197 14.44 8.57 6.89
C HIS A 197 14.77 8.39 5.40
N TYR A 198 13.86 7.88 4.58
CA TYR A 198 14.09 7.79 3.13
C TYR A 198 14.23 9.16 2.47
N ILE A 199 13.45 10.16 2.89
CA ILE A 199 13.64 11.56 2.46
C ILE A 199 15.04 12.07 2.87
N ASP A 200 15.48 11.81 4.09
CA ASP A 200 16.83 12.18 4.57
C ASP A 200 17.95 11.49 3.78
N LEU A 201 17.70 10.27 3.28
CA LEU A 201 18.61 9.58 2.36
C LEU A 201 18.63 10.21 0.97
N GLY A 202 17.78 11.18 0.66
CA GLY A 202 17.78 11.87 -0.63
C GLY A 202 16.71 11.39 -1.61
N VAL A 203 15.74 10.59 -1.17
CA VAL A 203 14.54 10.26 -1.98
C VAL A 203 13.72 11.53 -2.20
N ASN A 204 13.19 11.73 -3.41
CA ASN A 204 12.44 12.92 -3.80
C ASN A 204 10.98 12.90 -3.31
N ALA A 205 10.36 11.73 -3.17
CA ALA A 205 9.05 11.55 -2.55
C ALA A 205 8.85 10.12 -2.03
N VAL A 206 8.01 9.96 -1.01
CA VAL A 206 7.55 8.64 -0.53
C VAL A 206 6.03 8.56 -0.64
N ILE A 207 5.51 7.52 -1.30
CA ILE A 207 4.07 7.32 -1.53
C ILE A 207 3.63 6.00 -0.92
N CYS A 208 2.73 6.04 0.05
CA CYS A 208 2.25 4.85 0.74
C CYS A 208 0.87 4.40 0.25
N HIS A 209 0.65 3.10 0.32
CA HIS A 209 -0.54 2.32 -0.01
C HIS A 209 -0.90 1.40 1.15
N HIS A 210 -2.03 0.66 1.10
CA HIS A 210 -2.51 -0.33 2.08
C HIS A 210 -3.65 0.12 3.02
N PRO A 211 -3.67 1.33 3.61
CA PRO A 211 -4.72 1.66 4.59
C PRO A 211 -6.17 1.64 4.07
N HIS A 212 -6.37 1.60 2.74
CA HIS A 212 -7.69 1.59 2.08
C HIS A 212 -8.60 2.77 2.48
N VAL A 213 -7.99 3.89 2.89
CA VAL A 213 -8.66 5.15 3.19
C VAL A 213 -7.79 6.33 2.73
N PRO A 214 -8.36 7.51 2.41
CA PRO A 214 -7.59 8.72 2.11
C PRO A 214 -6.68 9.09 3.29
N GLY A 215 -5.36 8.99 3.14
CA GLY A 215 -4.41 9.27 4.21
C GLY A 215 -3.94 10.72 4.26
N ALA A 216 -3.36 11.11 5.39
CA ALA A 216 -2.59 12.34 5.52
C ALA A 216 -1.39 12.35 4.56
N TYR A 217 -0.91 13.54 4.24
CA TYR A 217 0.40 13.75 3.64
C TYR A 217 1.18 14.79 4.45
N GLU A 218 2.49 14.84 4.30
CA GLU A 218 3.33 15.90 4.89
C GLU A 218 4.41 16.34 3.90
N ILE A 219 4.85 17.60 4.02
CA ILE A 219 6.07 18.08 3.37
C ILE A 219 7.19 18.07 4.42
N TYR A 220 8.17 17.20 4.24
CA TYR A 220 9.30 17.04 5.13
C TYR A 220 10.59 17.36 4.36
N ASN A 221 11.42 18.28 4.89
CA ASN A 221 12.63 18.77 4.21
C ASN A 221 12.39 19.18 2.74
N GLY A 222 11.26 19.86 2.49
CA GLY A 222 10.87 20.33 1.16
C GLY A 222 10.40 19.23 0.19
N ARG A 223 10.10 18.01 0.68
CA ARG A 223 9.69 16.88 -0.16
C ARG A 223 8.44 16.18 0.39
N PRO A 224 7.56 15.66 -0.49
CA PRO A 224 6.29 15.09 -0.06
C PRO A 224 6.43 13.65 0.45
N ILE A 225 5.67 13.34 1.49
CA ILE A 225 5.38 12.00 1.97
C ILE A 225 3.86 11.84 2.00
N VAL A 226 3.32 10.88 1.26
CA VAL A 226 1.88 10.56 1.25
C VAL A 226 1.68 9.24 1.98
N TYR A 227 0.77 9.20 2.97
CA TYR A 227 0.63 8.02 3.84
C TYR A 227 -0.48 7.04 3.44
N SER A 228 -1.39 7.45 2.56
CA SER A 228 -2.33 6.56 1.86
C SER A 228 -3.09 7.35 0.82
N LEU A 229 -3.35 6.76 -0.35
CA LEU A 229 -4.16 7.36 -1.41
C LEU A 229 -5.63 6.88 -1.38
N GLY A 230 -5.93 5.85 -0.59
CA GLY A 230 -7.21 5.13 -0.63
C GLY A 230 -7.30 4.13 -1.79
N ASN A 231 -8.49 3.59 -2.02
CA ASN A 231 -8.73 2.63 -3.10
C ASN A 231 -9.05 3.36 -4.39
N PHE A 232 -8.40 2.97 -5.48
CA PHE A 232 -8.66 3.50 -6.82
C PHE A 232 -9.75 2.69 -7.55
N VAL A 233 -9.62 1.36 -7.59
CA VAL A 233 -10.69 0.44 -8.01
C VAL A 233 -10.56 -0.79 -7.14
N PHE A 234 -11.38 -0.89 -6.11
CA PHE A 234 -11.31 -2.00 -5.17
C PHE A 234 -12.68 -2.26 -4.58
N ASP A 235 -13.26 -3.41 -4.88
CA ASP A 235 -14.58 -3.78 -4.36
C ASP A 235 -14.48 -4.41 -2.96
N THR A 236 -15.44 -4.09 -2.09
CA THR A 236 -15.68 -4.78 -0.83
C THR A 236 -17.13 -5.21 -0.70
N LEU A 237 -17.34 -6.43 -0.21
CA LEU A 237 -18.69 -6.93 0.12
C LEU A 237 -19.15 -6.46 1.51
N SER A 238 -18.27 -5.85 2.29
CA SER A 238 -18.56 -5.35 3.63
C SER A 238 -18.86 -3.86 3.59
N MET A 239 -19.75 -3.38 4.48
CA MET A 239 -19.94 -1.93 4.67
C MET A 239 -18.72 -1.38 5.42
N VAL A 240 -17.81 -0.77 4.67
CA VAL A 240 -16.60 -0.14 5.21
C VAL A 240 -16.66 1.35 4.91
N HIS A 241 -16.54 2.15 5.97
CA HIS A 241 -16.58 3.61 5.86
C HIS A 241 -15.41 4.10 5.00
N GLU A 242 -15.70 4.98 4.03
CA GLU A 242 -14.72 5.61 3.13
C GLU A 242 -13.91 4.67 2.23
N TRP A 243 -14.37 3.43 2.06
CA TRP A 243 -13.74 2.49 1.12
C TRP A 243 -13.80 2.95 -0.34
N ASP A 244 -14.80 3.77 -0.66
CA ASP A 244 -15.12 4.26 -1.99
C ASP A 244 -14.50 5.63 -2.29
N VAL A 245 -13.79 6.26 -1.34
CA VAL A 245 -13.17 7.58 -1.54
C VAL A 245 -11.65 7.46 -1.52
N GLY A 246 -11.00 8.15 -2.44
CA GLY A 246 -9.55 8.24 -2.53
C GLY A 246 -9.11 9.59 -3.10
N TYR A 247 -7.81 9.78 -3.25
CA TYR A 247 -7.27 10.88 -4.04
C TYR A 247 -6.04 10.44 -4.83
N MET A 248 -5.83 11.05 -5.99
CA MET A 248 -4.58 10.95 -6.72
C MET A 248 -3.64 12.04 -6.22
N ALA A 249 -2.37 11.69 -6.04
CA ALA A 249 -1.32 12.65 -5.73
C ALA A 249 -0.56 12.98 -7.01
N LYS A 250 -0.75 14.21 -7.53
CA LYS A 250 0.00 14.72 -8.68
C LYS A 250 1.16 15.58 -8.20
N LEU A 251 2.36 15.03 -8.25
CA LEU A 251 3.60 15.69 -7.86
C LEU A 251 4.16 16.50 -9.04
N LYS A 252 4.57 17.73 -8.77
CA LYS A 252 5.16 18.66 -9.73
C LYS A 252 6.61 18.91 -9.37
N PHE A 253 7.49 18.73 -10.35
CA PHE A 253 8.92 18.97 -10.23
C PHE A 253 9.39 19.97 -11.28
N ASN A 254 10.38 20.77 -10.92
CA ASN A 254 11.05 21.65 -11.86
C ASN A 254 11.76 20.81 -12.94
N GLU A 255 11.66 21.23 -14.20
CA GLU A 255 12.20 20.46 -15.32
C GLU A 255 13.73 20.54 -15.44
N VAL A 256 14.33 21.62 -14.93
CA VAL A 256 15.76 21.88 -15.05
C VAL A 256 16.52 21.15 -13.94
N ASP A 257 16.17 21.41 -12.68
CA ASP A 257 16.89 20.92 -11.51
C ASP A 257 16.20 19.79 -10.74
N CYS A 258 15.01 19.37 -11.18
CA CYS A 258 14.23 18.28 -10.57
C CYS A 258 13.83 18.53 -9.11
N THR A 259 13.83 19.79 -8.67
CA THR A 259 13.34 20.16 -7.33
C THR A 259 11.83 19.99 -7.25
N PHE A 260 11.33 19.56 -6.09
CA PHE A 260 9.89 19.43 -5.84
C PHE A 260 9.27 20.83 -5.71
N GLU A 261 8.19 21.08 -6.46
CA GLU A 261 7.51 22.38 -6.49
C GLU A 261 6.15 22.31 -5.77
N ALA A 262 5.35 21.29 -6.03
CA ALA A 262 4.01 21.17 -5.46
C ALA A 262 3.45 19.75 -5.49
N ILE A 263 2.50 19.48 -4.60
CA ILE A 263 1.59 18.34 -4.65
C ILE A 263 0.17 18.86 -4.90
N GLU A 264 -0.51 18.30 -5.89
CA GLU A 264 -1.91 18.56 -6.17
C GLU A 264 -2.74 17.33 -5.77
N ILE A 265 -3.75 17.56 -4.95
CA ILE A 265 -4.67 16.55 -4.44
C ILE A 265 -5.90 16.52 -5.35
N ILE A 266 -6.11 15.39 -6.02
CA ILE A 266 -7.22 15.20 -6.95
C ILE A 266 -8.15 14.12 -6.39
N PRO A 267 -9.17 14.50 -5.59
CA PRO A 267 -10.03 13.54 -4.93
C PRO A 267 -11.01 12.90 -5.92
N TYR A 268 -11.33 11.63 -5.68
CA TYR A 268 -12.25 10.85 -6.50
C TYR A 268 -13.09 9.90 -5.65
N ARG A 269 -14.16 9.38 -6.24
CA ARG A 269 -14.92 8.24 -5.74
C ARG A 269 -14.78 7.07 -6.71
N GLN A 270 -14.72 5.86 -6.17
CA GLN A 270 -14.78 4.61 -6.92
C GLN A 270 -15.97 3.79 -6.45
N SER A 271 -16.80 3.30 -7.36
CA SER A 271 -17.91 2.43 -6.95
C SER A 271 -18.41 1.55 -8.08
N ILE A 272 -19.12 0.49 -7.70
CA ILE A 272 -19.86 -0.36 -8.64
C ILE A 272 -20.99 0.44 -9.32
N THR A 273 -21.62 1.38 -8.63
CA THR A 273 -22.73 2.18 -9.18
C THR A 273 -22.26 3.18 -10.26
N VAL A 274 -21.07 3.75 -10.09
CA VAL A 274 -20.42 4.61 -11.09
C VAL A 274 -19.70 3.77 -12.14
N GLU A 275 -19.58 2.46 -11.90
CA GLU A 275 -18.87 1.50 -12.74
C GLU A 275 -17.40 1.91 -13.00
N GLY A 276 -16.73 2.39 -11.96
CA GLY A 276 -15.34 2.84 -12.06
C GLY A 276 -15.06 4.05 -11.19
N VAL A 277 -14.23 4.94 -11.71
CA VAL A 277 -13.70 6.12 -11.01
C VAL A 277 -14.33 7.40 -11.52
N GLU A 278 -14.76 8.26 -10.60
CA GLU A 278 -15.24 9.61 -10.89
C GLU A 278 -14.56 10.64 -9.97
N LEU A 279 -13.94 11.66 -10.59
CA LEU A 279 -13.39 12.80 -9.88
C LEU A 279 -14.49 13.57 -9.14
N LEU A 280 -14.27 13.87 -7.86
CA LEU A 280 -15.18 14.72 -7.10
C LEU A 280 -15.15 16.15 -7.63
N ARG A 281 -16.31 16.84 -7.60
CA ARG A 281 -16.48 18.21 -8.11
C ARG A 281 -17.25 19.09 -7.13
N GLY A 282 -17.15 20.41 -7.30
CA GLY A 282 -17.85 21.40 -6.47
C GLY A 282 -17.67 21.17 -4.97
N ASP A 283 -18.76 21.27 -4.20
CA ASP A 283 -18.75 21.13 -2.75
C ASP A 283 -18.18 19.81 -2.25
N GLU A 284 -18.39 18.70 -2.97
CA GLU A 284 -17.85 17.39 -2.57
C GLU A 284 -16.33 17.36 -2.69
N ARG A 285 -15.79 17.93 -3.77
CA ARG A 285 -14.34 18.11 -3.95
C ARG A 285 -13.78 18.95 -2.81
N ASP A 286 -14.39 20.09 -2.53
CA ASP A 286 -13.86 21.05 -1.57
C ASP A 286 -13.91 20.50 -0.15
N LYS A 287 -14.94 19.71 0.20
CA LYS A 287 -15.00 18.94 1.45
C LYS A 287 -13.89 17.88 1.53
N ALA A 288 -13.67 17.11 0.46
CA ALA A 288 -12.63 16.09 0.44
C ALA A 288 -11.23 16.70 0.57
N VAL A 289 -10.93 17.76 -0.18
CA VAL A 289 -9.66 18.51 -0.08
C VAL A 289 -9.50 19.09 1.33
N SER A 290 -10.54 19.75 1.87
CA SER A 290 -10.48 20.31 3.23
C SER A 290 -10.21 19.24 4.28
N LYS A 291 -10.79 18.04 4.13
CA LYS A 291 -10.51 16.91 5.02
C LYS A 291 -9.04 16.48 4.90
N ILE A 292 -8.51 16.35 3.68
CA ILE A 292 -7.11 15.93 3.46
C ILE A 292 -6.12 16.98 4.00
N GLU A 293 -6.40 18.28 3.84
CA GLU A 293 -5.59 19.35 4.44
C GLU A 293 -5.70 19.36 5.97
N ALA A 294 -6.85 19.03 6.56
CA ALA A 294 -6.98 18.87 8.00
C ALA A 294 -6.12 17.68 8.51
N LEU A 295 -6.11 16.56 7.79
CA LEU A 295 -5.24 15.41 8.08
C LEU A 295 -3.76 15.79 7.97
N ARG A 296 -3.37 16.56 6.96
CA ARG A 296 -2.02 17.10 6.79
C ARG A 296 -1.60 17.96 8.00
N ASN A 297 -2.43 18.91 8.40
CA ASN A 297 -2.11 19.78 9.53
C ASN A 297 -1.94 18.96 10.83
N ALA A 298 -2.85 18.02 11.08
CA ALA A 298 -2.81 17.15 12.25
C ALA A 298 -1.58 16.23 12.27
N VAL A 299 -1.10 15.70 11.14
CA VAL A 299 0.10 14.84 11.11
C VAL A 299 1.39 15.62 11.38
N GLN A 300 1.41 16.91 11.03
CA GLN A 300 2.56 17.79 11.28
C GLN A 300 2.68 18.18 12.76
N GLU A 301 1.56 18.26 13.48
CA GLU A 301 1.51 18.49 14.92
C GLU A 301 1.69 17.18 15.71
N ASN A 302 2.89 16.98 16.27
CA ASN A 302 3.25 15.71 16.92
C ASN A 302 2.27 15.27 18.03
N GLU A 303 1.75 16.20 18.85
CA GLU A 303 0.80 15.86 19.91
C GLU A 303 -0.55 15.40 19.35
N VAL A 304 -1.08 16.10 18.35
CA VAL A 304 -2.34 15.75 17.68
C VAL A 304 -2.23 14.38 17.03
N TRP A 305 -1.19 14.16 16.23
CA TRP A 305 -0.93 12.88 15.59
C TRP A 305 -0.77 11.72 16.58
N LEU A 306 -0.02 11.93 17.67
CA LEU A 306 0.13 10.89 18.71
C LEU A 306 -1.19 10.59 19.42
N ASN A 307 -2.05 11.59 19.61
CA ASN A 307 -3.40 11.37 20.15
C ASN A 307 -4.27 10.54 19.21
N GLU A 308 -4.21 10.79 17.90
CA GLU A 308 -4.89 9.97 16.88
C GLU A 308 -4.38 8.53 16.89
N TRP A 309 -3.06 8.33 16.98
CA TRP A 309 -2.47 7.00 17.14
C TRP A 309 -2.95 6.29 18.40
N ASN A 310 -2.94 6.98 19.54
CA ASN A 310 -3.41 6.41 20.81
C ASN A 310 -4.91 6.06 20.77
N SER A 311 -5.72 6.89 20.10
CA SER A 311 -7.14 6.62 19.85
C SER A 311 -7.33 5.37 19.00
N PHE A 312 -6.59 5.26 17.88
CA PHE A 312 -6.59 4.08 17.02
C PHE A 312 -6.22 2.80 17.80
N VAL A 313 -5.13 2.85 18.58
CA VAL A 313 -4.71 1.73 19.44
C VAL A 313 -5.83 1.34 20.39
N LYS A 314 -6.43 2.30 21.12
CA LYS A 314 -7.52 2.06 22.06
C LYS A 314 -8.73 1.37 21.42
N GLN A 315 -9.12 1.80 20.22
CA GLN A 315 -10.24 1.22 19.48
C GLN A 315 -9.97 -0.24 19.05
N ARG A 316 -8.71 -0.58 18.79
CA ARG A 316 -8.30 -1.90 18.30
C ARG A 316 -7.80 -2.84 19.40
N THR A 317 -7.51 -2.35 20.61
CA THR A 317 -6.92 -3.10 21.74
C THR A 317 -7.53 -4.49 21.89
N HIS A 318 -8.86 -4.58 22.04
CA HIS A 318 -9.53 -5.86 22.27
C HIS A 318 -9.31 -6.86 21.13
N ASN A 319 -9.39 -6.39 19.88
CA ASN A 319 -9.20 -7.26 18.72
C ASN A 319 -7.76 -7.78 18.63
N TYR A 320 -6.75 -6.92 18.82
CA TYR A 320 -5.34 -7.34 18.80
C TYR A 320 -5.00 -8.30 19.94
N LEU A 321 -5.43 -8.00 21.17
CA LEU A 321 -5.12 -8.85 22.32
C LEU A 321 -5.81 -10.22 22.22
N LEU A 322 -7.03 -10.28 21.70
CA LEU A 322 -7.71 -11.56 21.49
C LEU A 322 -7.03 -12.38 20.40
N ARG A 323 -6.73 -11.76 19.25
CA ARG A 323 -6.07 -12.46 18.13
C ARG A 323 -4.71 -13.03 18.54
N GLN A 324 -3.97 -12.29 19.37
CA GLN A 324 -2.62 -12.69 19.76
C GLN A 324 -2.58 -13.70 20.91
N PHE A 325 -3.52 -13.64 21.87
CA PHE A 325 -3.37 -14.38 23.13
C PHE A 325 -4.53 -15.30 23.48
N PHE A 326 -5.63 -15.27 22.72
CA PHE A 326 -6.76 -16.15 22.97
C PHE A 326 -6.73 -17.35 22.01
N PRO A 327 -6.78 -18.59 22.51
CA PRO A 327 -6.61 -19.80 21.68
C PRO A 327 -7.80 -20.08 20.74
N PHE A 328 -8.95 -19.42 20.96
CA PHE A 328 -10.16 -19.61 20.16
C PHE A 328 -10.66 -18.29 19.58
N ILE A 329 -10.65 -18.16 18.25
CA ILE A 329 -11.17 -16.97 17.57
C ILE A 329 -12.39 -17.39 16.74
N PHE A 330 -13.55 -16.82 17.05
CA PHE A 330 -14.77 -17.01 16.28
C PHE A 330 -15.41 -15.65 15.92
N PRO A 331 -16.24 -15.56 14.86
CA PRO A 331 -16.93 -14.33 14.50
C PRO A 331 -17.70 -13.74 15.69
N GLY A 332 -17.42 -12.48 16.04
CA GLY A 332 -18.06 -11.81 17.19
C GLY A 332 -17.33 -11.94 18.54
N ALA A 333 -16.28 -12.76 18.65
CA ALA A 333 -15.47 -12.89 19.88
C ALA A 333 -14.93 -11.54 20.37
N GLY A 334 -14.53 -10.66 19.44
CA GLY A 334 -14.10 -9.28 19.73
C GLY A 334 -15.17 -8.41 20.40
N ARG A 335 -16.47 -8.63 20.12
CA ARG A 335 -17.57 -7.91 20.77
C ARG A 335 -17.83 -8.44 22.17
N LEU A 336 -17.83 -9.77 22.36
CA LEU A 336 -17.98 -10.40 23.68
C LEU A 336 -16.88 -9.98 24.64
N ALA A 337 -15.63 -9.97 24.18
CA ALA A 337 -14.47 -9.63 24.99
C ALA A 337 -14.39 -8.16 25.42
N ARG A 338 -15.15 -7.24 24.81
CA ARG A 338 -15.26 -5.86 25.32
C ARG A 338 -15.95 -5.80 26.67
N ASN A 339 -16.86 -6.74 26.93
CA ASN A 339 -17.70 -6.76 28.12
C ASN A 339 -17.23 -7.79 29.17
N ILE A 340 -16.28 -8.66 28.81
CA ILE A 340 -15.74 -9.67 29.71
C ILE A 340 -14.29 -9.32 30.07
N PRO A 341 -13.94 -9.16 31.35
CA PRO A 341 -12.60 -8.78 31.79
C PRO A 341 -11.56 -9.91 31.63
N ILE A 342 -11.81 -10.92 30.78
CA ILE A 342 -10.91 -12.04 30.51
C ILE A 342 -9.52 -11.57 30.10
N ILE A 343 -9.44 -10.46 29.35
CA ILE A 343 -8.15 -9.86 28.96
C ILE A 343 -7.34 -9.45 30.20
N LYS A 344 -7.98 -8.98 31.29
CA LYS A 344 -7.28 -8.62 32.53
C LYS A 344 -6.68 -9.82 33.26
N LEU A 345 -7.20 -11.04 33.04
CA LEU A 345 -6.63 -12.27 33.61
C LEU A 345 -5.29 -12.63 32.96
N PHE A 346 -5.12 -12.35 31.66
CA PHE A 346 -3.90 -12.67 30.90
C PHE A 346 -2.86 -11.54 30.85
N PHE A 347 -3.20 -10.36 31.37
CA PHE A 347 -2.39 -9.13 31.32
C PHE A 347 -2.31 -8.42 32.68
N ASN A 348 -1.82 -9.11 33.71
CA ASN A 348 -1.37 -8.44 34.93
C ASN A 348 -0.04 -7.69 34.68
N ARG A 349 0.28 -6.68 35.50
CA ARG A 349 1.46 -5.80 35.31
C ARG A 349 2.77 -6.56 35.06
N LYS A 350 3.00 -7.66 35.78
CA LYS A 350 4.25 -8.45 35.67
C LYS A 350 4.32 -9.23 34.35
N ASN A 351 3.22 -9.87 33.94
CA ASN A 351 3.15 -10.64 32.70
C ASN A 351 3.18 -9.74 31.44
N SER A 352 2.60 -8.53 31.52
CA SER A 352 2.59 -7.59 30.40
C SER A 352 3.99 -7.12 30.00
N LEU A 353 4.88 -6.88 30.97
CA LEU A 353 6.26 -6.47 30.69
C LEU A 353 7.07 -7.59 30.02
N ALA A 354 6.92 -8.83 30.49
CA ALA A 354 7.58 -9.98 29.86
C ALA A 354 7.10 -10.20 28.42
N LYS A 355 5.79 -10.17 28.18
CA LYS A 355 5.20 -10.27 26.83
C LYS A 355 5.65 -9.12 25.92
N LEU A 356 5.69 -7.90 26.45
CA LEU A 356 6.19 -6.74 25.70
C LEU A 356 7.67 -6.92 25.34
N ASN A 357 8.50 -7.45 26.24
CA ASN A 357 9.91 -7.70 25.96
C ASN A 357 10.09 -8.74 24.84
N LEU A 358 9.27 -9.79 24.80
CA LEU A 358 9.29 -10.79 23.72
C LEU A 358 9.01 -10.18 22.34
N ILE A 359 8.14 -9.16 22.27
CA ILE A 359 7.76 -8.49 21.02
C ILE A 359 8.76 -7.38 20.64
N ARG A 360 9.22 -6.60 21.63
CA ARG A 360 10.06 -5.40 21.41
C ARG A 360 11.51 -5.76 21.12
N CYS A 361 12.06 -6.73 21.84
CA CYS A 361 13.45 -7.16 21.63
C CYS A 361 13.52 -7.90 20.29
N GLN A 362 14.36 -7.42 19.36
CA GLN A 362 14.47 -7.99 18.02
C GLN A 362 14.83 -9.49 18.07
N SER A 363 15.82 -9.86 18.88
CA SER A 363 16.24 -11.26 19.05
C SER A 363 15.13 -12.15 19.62
N HIS A 364 14.34 -11.65 20.59
CA HIS A 364 13.20 -12.44 21.09
C HIS A 364 12.06 -12.53 20.07
N ARG A 365 11.82 -11.46 19.31
CA ARG A 365 10.79 -11.42 18.27
C ARG A 365 11.10 -12.41 17.15
N GLU A 366 12.35 -12.47 16.71
CA GLU A 366 12.79 -13.44 15.69
C GLU A 366 12.57 -14.87 16.16
N VAL A 367 13.01 -15.20 17.38
CA VAL A 367 12.76 -16.54 17.96
C VAL A 367 11.25 -16.82 18.05
N LEU A 368 10.45 -15.85 18.50
CA LEU A 368 8.99 -16.01 18.60
C LEU A 368 8.35 -16.27 17.22
N ILE A 369 8.79 -15.56 16.18
CA ILE A 369 8.35 -15.77 14.79
C ILE A 369 8.71 -17.19 14.34
N SER A 370 9.97 -17.62 14.53
CA SER A 370 10.42 -18.95 14.12
C SER A 370 9.66 -20.07 14.81
N VAL A 371 9.38 -19.94 16.12
CA VAL A 371 8.58 -20.90 16.88
C VAL A 371 7.15 -20.98 16.33
N ILE A 372 6.48 -19.85 16.12
CA ILE A 372 5.11 -19.84 15.59
C ILE A 372 5.06 -20.40 14.16
N GLN A 373 6.07 -20.11 13.34
CA GLN A 373 6.16 -20.63 11.98
C GLN A 373 6.38 -22.14 11.94
N ALA A 374 7.20 -22.71 12.83
CA ALA A 374 7.41 -24.15 12.91
C ALA A 374 6.14 -24.92 13.28
N GLU A 375 5.26 -24.31 14.09
CA GLU A 375 3.97 -24.88 14.47
C GLU A 375 2.86 -24.63 13.43
N SER A 376 3.08 -23.70 12.50
CA SER A 376 2.10 -23.35 11.46
C SER A 376 2.44 -24.09 10.17
N PRO A 377 1.59 -25.01 9.67
CA PRO A 377 1.85 -25.70 8.42
C PRO A 377 1.85 -24.70 7.24
N ARG A 378 3.04 -24.32 6.77
CA ARG A 378 3.18 -23.73 5.42
C ARG A 378 2.89 -24.86 4.44
N ARG A 379 1.95 -24.66 3.49
CA ARG A 379 1.96 -25.50 2.28
C ARG A 379 3.23 -25.12 1.53
N GLU A 380 4.01 -26.14 1.15
CA GLU A 380 5.16 -25.94 0.27
C GLU A 380 4.69 -25.16 -0.98
N LEU A 381 5.41 -24.07 -1.27
CA LEU A 381 5.16 -23.15 -2.38
C LEU A 381 5.45 -23.79 -3.74
#